data_AF-A0A0E0D734-F1
#
_entry.id   AF-A0A0E0D734-F1
#
_cell.length_a   1.000
_cell.length_b   1.000
_cell.length_c   1.000
_cell.angle_alpha   90.00
_cell.angle_beta   90.00
_cell.angle_gamma   90.00
#
_symmetry.space_group_name_H-M   'P 1'
#
loop_
_entity.id
_entity.type
_entity.pdbx_description
1 polymer ?
#
loop_
_entity_poly.entity_id
_entity_poly.type
_entity_poly.pdbx_seq_one_letter_code
_entity_poly.pdbx_strand_id
1 'polypeptide(L)'
;MRRHINVSLSSARPSGTLVAGSRLSHPLAHPPPTTSVGIWGRLEMSDSEEHHFESKADAGASKTYPQQAGTIRKNGHIVIKNRPCKVVEVSTSKTGKHGHAKCHFVAIDIFNGKKLEDIVPSSHNCDVPHVNRTDYQLIDISEDGFVSLLTESGGTKDDLRLPSDEALLTQIKDGFAEGKDLIVTVMSAMGEEQICALKDIGPKN
;
A
#
# COMPACT_ATOMS: atom_id res chain seq x y z
N MET A 1 8.67 -61.46 -23.97
CA MET A 1 8.66 -60.94 -25.35
C MET A 1 9.51 -59.68 -25.40
N ARG A 2 10.65 -59.74 -26.10
CA ARG A 2 11.58 -58.64 -26.39
C ARG A 2 11.20 -57.96 -27.71
N ARG A 3 11.23 -56.61 -27.76
CA ARG A 3 11.54 -55.70 -28.89
C ARG A 3 11.83 -54.33 -28.22
N HIS A 4 12.99 -53.65 -28.21
CA HIS A 4 14.03 -53.33 -29.21
C HIS A 4 13.42 -52.78 -30.52
N ILE A 5 13.77 -51.64 -31.15
CA ILE A 5 14.77 -50.54 -31.10
C ILE A 5 14.18 -49.46 -32.07
N ASN A 6 14.40 -48.14 -31.89
CA ASN A 6 15.19 -47.32 -32.85
C ASN A 6 15.23 -45.80 -32.56
N VAL A 7 16.43 -45.26 -32.78
CA VAL A 7 16.88 -43.87 -32.73
C VAL A 7 16.89 -43.31 -34.15
N SER A 8 16.67 -42.00 -34.35
CA SER A 8 17.11 -41.28 -35.56
C SER A 8 17.34 -39.79 -35.29
N LEU A 9 18.58 -39.34 -35.54
CA LEU A 9 19.05 -37.95 -35.61
C LEU A 9 18.59 -37.24 -36.90
N SER A 10 18.52 -35.89 -36.88
CA SER A 10 19.03 -34.94 -37.91
C SER A 10 18.61 -33.51 -37.51
N SER A 11 19.50 -32.60 -37.09
CA SER A 11 20.39 -31.69 -37.85
C SER A 11 19.67 -30.64 -38.72
N ALA A 12 19.87 -29.34 -38.41
CA ALA A 12 20.18 -28.25 -39.36
C ALA A 12 20.08 -26.85 -38.70
N ARG A 13 21.20 -26.11 -38.71
CA ARG A 13 21.28 -24.64 -38.61
C ARG A 13 21.10 -24.03 -40.01
N PRO A 14 20.76 -22.74 -40.12
CA PRO A 14 21.71 -21.75 -40.66
C PRO A 14 21.69 -20.45 -39.82
N SER A 15 22.80 -19.75 -39.52
CA SER A 15 23.77 -19.03 -40.38
C SER A 15 23.13 -17.96 -41.27
N GLY A 16 23.18 -16.71 -40.81
CA GLY A 16 22.84 -15.50 -41.59
C GLY A 16 23.48 -14.28 -40.93
N THR A 17 24.15 -13.47 -41.74
CA THR A 17 25.34 -12.67 -41.42
C THR A 17 25.11 -11.21 -41.80
N LEU A 18 25.72 -10.29 -41.03
CA LEU A 18 26.13 -8.89 -41.34
C LEU A 18 25.10 -7.89 -41.91
N VAL A 19 25.10 -6.67 -41.37
CA VAL A 19 25.65 -5.48 -42.05
C VAL A 19 25.99 -4.40 -41.02
N ALA A 20 27.22 -3.90 -41.13
CA ALA A 20 27.77 -2.75 -40.43
C ALA A 20 27.26 -1.43 -41.05
N GLY A 21 27.03 -0.43 -40.21
CA GLY A 21 26.66 0.93 -40.63
C GLY A 21 27.34 1.97 -39.75
N SER A 22 28.57 2.31 -40.12
CA SER A 22 29.43 3.37 -39.59
C SER A 22 28.99 4.79 -39.98
N ARG A 23 29.14 5.76 -39.06
CA ARG A 23 29.53 7.19 -39.25
C ARG A 23 29.55 7.86 -37.86
N LEU A 24 30.69 8.28 -37.27
CA LEU A 24 31.43 9.55 -37.49
C LEU A 24 30.47 10.74 -37.59
N SER A 25 30.50 11.83 -36.81
CA SER A 25 31.60 12.54 -36.14
C SER A 25 31.03 13.73 -35.30
N HIS A 26 31.64 13.98 -34.12
CA HIS A 26 31.92 15.25 -33.37
C HIS A 26 31.61 16.64 -34.02
N PRO A 27 31.70 17.80 -33.31
CA PRO A 27 31.58 18.12 -31.86
C PRO A 27 30.89 19.51 -31.53
N LEU A 28 30.81 19.85 -30.22
CA LEU A 28 30.97 21.18 -29.57
C LEU A 28 30.22 22.44 -30.08
N ALA A 29 29.48 23.12 -29.19
CA ALA A 29 29.78 24.52 -28.80
C ALA A 29 28.81 25.06 -27.74
N HIS A 30 29.40 25.47 -26.63
CA HIS A 30 28.93 26.33 -25.56
C HIS A 30 29.32 27.79 -25.88
N PRO A 31 28.54 28.79 -25.44
CA PRO A 31 29.07 30.14 -25.23
C PRO A 31 29.08 30.54 -23.74
N PRO A 32 30.19 31.14 -23.23
CA PRO A 32 30.15 32.07 -22.11
C PRO A 32 30.49 33.52 -22.61
N PRO A 33 30.73 34.50 -21.74
CA PRO A 33 29.83 35.14 -20.78
C PRO A 33 29.70 36.66 -21.09
N THR A 34 28.78 37.37 -20.44
CA THR A 34 28.91 38.85 -20.31
C THR A 34 28.74 39.26 -18.86
N THR A 35 29.85 39.74 -18.32
CA THR A 35 30.04 40.44 -17.07
C THR A 35 29.34 41.80 -17.11
N SER A 36 28.62 42.16 -16.06
CA SER A 36 28.49 43.57 -15.67
C SER A 36 28.63 43.67 -14.16
N VAL A 37 29.75 44.27 -13.77
CA VAL A 37 30.06 44.75 -12.43
C VAL A 37 29.12 45.91 -12.10
N GLY A 38 28.51 45.88 -10.91
CA GLY A 38 27.76 46.98 -10.33
C GLY A 38 27.81 46.86 -8.80
N ILE A 39 28.52 47.79 -8.18
CA ILE A 39 28.87 47.83 -6.76
C ILE A 39 27.78 48.64 -6.00
N TRP A 40 27.70 48.41 -4.68
CA TRP A 40 27.13 49.25 -3.61
C TRP A 40 25.67 48.99 -3.20
N GLY A 41 25.48 48.59 -1.94
CA GLY A 41 24.19 48.62 -1.28
C GLY A 41 24.12 47.75 -0.02
N ARG A 42 24.82 48.14 1.04
CA ARG A 42 24.56 47.65 2.40
C ARG A 42 23.15 48.10 2.80
N LEU A 43 22.26 47.15 3.06
CA LEU A 43 21.00 47.40 3.74
C LEU A 43 20.79 46.26 4.75
N GLU A 44 20.93 46.58 6.03
CA GLU A 44 20.27 45.80 7.08
C GLU A 44 18.76 46.01 6.94
N MET A 45 18.01 44.92 6.84
CA MET A 45 16.59 44.89 7.11
C MET A 45 16.32 43.69 8.02
N SER A 46 15.98 44.02 9.26
CA SER A 46 15.29 43.15 10.19
C SER A 46 13.91 42.86 9.61
N ASP A 47 13.61 41.61 9.30
CA ASP A 47 12.23 41.16 9.05
C ASP A 47 12.02 39.84 9.81
N SER A 48 11.02 39.85 10.67
CA SER A 48 10.64 38.73 11.51
C SER A 48 9.97 37.68 10.64
N GLU A 49 10.71 36.68 10.16
CA GLU A 49 10.13 35.49 9.54
C GLU A 49 9.47 34.61 10.62
N GLU A 50 8.19 34.87 10.83
CA GLU A 50 7.23 33.93 11.37
C GLU A 50 7.15 32.75 10.39
N HIS A 51 8.02 31.76 10.59
CA HIS A 51 7.99 30.51 9.85
C HIS A 51 6.68 29.77 10.16
N HIS A 52 5.65 30.09 9.38
CA HIS A 52 4.55 29.18 9.11
C HIS A 52 5.18 27.93 8.49
N PHE A 53 5.51 26.95 9.34
CA PHE A 53 5.94 25.63 8.91
C PHE A 53 4.77 25.03 8.15
N GLU A 54 4.86 25.09 6.82
CA GLU A 54 3.91 24.48 5.90
C GLU A 54 3.61 23.06 6.39
N SER A 55 2.32 22.83 6.62
CA SER A 55 1.72 21.54 6.84
C SER A 55 2.41 20.49 5.98
N LYS A 56 2.98 19.47 6.64
CA LYS A 56 3.56 18.25 6.04
C LYS A 56 2.99 18.02 4.65
N ALA A 57 3.80 18.34 3.62
CA ALA A 57 3.49 17.97 2.26
C ALA A 57 3.33 16.45 2.22
N ASP A 58 2.09 15.97 2.09
CA ASP A 58 1.82 14.57 1.78
C ASP A 58 2.39 14.35 0.38
N ALA A 59 3.64 13.91 0.33
CA ALA A 59 4.36 13.65 -0.89
C ALA A 59 3.76 12.42 -1.58
N GLY A 60 2.55 12.55 -2.11
CA GLY A 60 1.91 11.77 -3.16
C GLY A 60 2.18 10.26 -3.17
N ALA A 61 2.30 9.62 -2.01
CA ALA A 61 2.52 8.18 -1.97
C ALA A 61 1.26 7.50 -2.50
N SER A 62 1.42 6.64 -3.51
CA SER A 62 0.29 5.88 -4.05
C SER A 62 -0.33 5.03 -2.94
N LYS A 63 -1.65 5.09 -2.80
CA LYS A 63 -2.42 4.31 -1.81
C LYS A 63 -2.40 2.79 -2.09
N THR A 64 -1.99 2.43 -3.30
CA THR A 64 -1.91 1.05 -3.79
C THR A 64 -0.61 0.82 -4.55
N TYR A 65 -0.24 -0.45 -4.71
CA TYR A 65 0.83 -0.87 -5.61
C TYR A 65 0.32 -1.98 -6.55
N PRO A 66 0.85 -2.06 -7.79
CA PRO A 66 0.43 -3.10 -8.72
C PRO A 66 1.07 -4.46 -8.38
N GLN A 67 0.29 -5.54 -8.44
CA GLN A 67 0.76 -6.91 -8.29
C GLN A 67 0.10 -7.85 -9.31
N GLN A 68 0.87 -8.74 -9.93
CA GLN A 68 0.34 -9.77 -10.84
C GLN A 68 -0.72 -10.63 -10.14
N ALA A 69 -1.91 -10.74 -10.73
CA ALA A 69 -3.04 -11.49 -10.17
C ALA A 69 -2.66 -12.93 -9.81
N GLY A 70 -1.91 -13.62 -10.67
CA GLY A 70 -1.44 -14.98 -10.43
C GLY A 70 -0.51 -15.16 -9.24
N THR A 71 -0.02 -14.07 -8.63
CA THR A 71 0.85 -14.08 -7.44
C THR A 71 0.10 -13.77 -6.14
N ILE A 72 -1.13 -13.26 -6.22
CA ILE A 72 -1.97 -13.00 -5.05
C ILE A 72 -2.38 -14.34 -4.42
N ARG A 73 -2.37 -14.42 -3.10
CA ARG A 73 -2.65 -15.63 -2.31
C ARG A 73 -3.74 -15.34 -1.27
N LYS A 74 -4.32 -16.41 -0.72
CA LYS A 74 -5.21 -16.33 0.44
C LYS A 74 -4.52 -15.58 1.58
N ASN A 75 -5.28 -14.77 2.30
CA ASN A 75 -4.85 -13.80 3.31
C ASN A 75 -4.04 -12.60 2.78
N GLY A 76 -3.78 -12.52 1.47
CA GLY A 76 -3.28 -11.30 0.84
C GLY A 76 -4.36 -10.23 0.73
N HIS A 77 -3.99 -9.06 0.20
CA HIS A 77 -4.93 -7.96 -0.06
C HIS A 77 -5.09 -7.71 -1.56
N ILE A 78 -6.23 -7.19 -1.94
CA ILE A 78 -6.57 -6.79 -3.31
C ILE A 78 -7.60 -5.67 -3.26
N VAL A 79 -7.54 -4.74 -4.20
CA VAL A 79 -8.60 -3.75 -4.40
C VAL A 79 -9.64 -4.31 -5.36
N ILE A 80 -10.90 -4.40 -4.92
CA ILE A 80 -12.04 -4.79 -5.77
C ILE A 80 -13.05 -3.66 -5.72
N LYS A 81 -13.42 -3.09 -6.89
CA LYS A 81 -14.38 -1.97 -7.00
C LYS A 81 -14.03 -0.79 -6.07
N ASN A 82 -12.76 -0.38 -6.05
CA ASN A 82 -12.23 0.69 -5.18
C ASN A 82 -12.38 0.44 -3.67
N ARG A 83 -12.53 -0.81 -3.24
CA ARG A 83 -12.56 -1.18 -1.82
C ARG A 83 -11.34 -2.05 -1.47
N PRO A 84 -10.62 -1.77 -0.38
CA PRO A 84 -9.53 -2.62 0.08
C PRO A 84 -10.11 -3.90 0.70
N CYS A 85 -9.71 -5.06 0.19
CA CYS A 85 -10.25 -6.34 0.63
C CYS A 85 -9.14 -7.31 1.02
N LYS A 86 -9.41 -8.15 2.02
CA LYS A 86 -8.61 -9.32 2.37
C LYS A 86 -9.12 -10.53 1.60
N VAL A 87 -8.23 -11.20 0.88
CA VAL A 87 -8.55 -12.38 0.07
C VAL A 87 -8.80 -13.58 0.98
N VAL A 88 -9.99 -14.17 0.92
CA VAL A 88 -10.36 -15.37 1.69
C VAL A 88 -10.27 -16.65 0.85
N GLU A 89 -10.37 -16.54 -0.47
CA GLU A 89 -10.26 -17.66 -1.41
C GLU A 89 -9.65 -17.22 -2.75
N VAL A 90 -8.86 -18.10 -3.37
CA VAL A 90 -8.34 -17.93 -4.72
C VAL A 90 -8.54 -19.24 -5.48
N SER A 91 -9.28 -19.19 -6.59
CA SER A 91 -9.41 -20.29 -7.54
C SER A 91 -8.74 -19.93 -8.86
N THR A 92 -7.96 -20.83 -9.43
CA THR A 92 -7.29 -20.59 -10.72
C THR A 92 -7.72 -21.64 -11.73
N SER A 93 -8.27 -21.19 -12.87
CA SER A 93 -8.76 -22.07 -13.94
C SER A 93 -8.03 -21.78 -15.25
N LYS A 94 -7.75 -22.81 -16.05
CA LYS A 94 -7.22 -22.66 -17.41
C LYS A 94 -8.38 -22.69 -18.41
N THR A 95 -8.36 -21.78 -19.38
CA THR A 95 -9.38 -21.73 -20.45
C THR A 95 -8.98 -22.62 -21.64
N GLY A 96 -9.10 -23.94 -21.49
CA GLY A 96 -8.75 -24.92 -22.53
C GLY A 96 -7.25 -25.27 -22.60
N LYS A 97 -6.81 -25.85 -23.72
CA LYS A 97 -5.44 -26.43 -23.87
C LYS A 97 -4.32 -25.38 -23.88
N HIS A 98 -4.54 -24.24 -24.53
CA HIS A 98 -3.57 -23.16 -24.70
C HIS A 98 -4.02 -21.83 -24.07
N GLY A 99 -5.14 -21.84 -23.32
CA GLY A 99 -5.68 -20.61 -22.75
C GLY A 99 -4.91 -20.14 -21.53
N HIS A 100 -4.90 -18.82 -21.36
CA HIS A 100 -4.37 -18.18 -20.16
C HIS A 100 -5.20 -18.59 -18.93
N ALA A 101 -4.53 -18.65 -17.78
CA ALA A 101 -5.21 -18.91 -16.53
C ALA A 101 -6.02 -17.67 -16.10
N LYS A 102 -7.16 -17.91 -15.47
CA LYS A 102 -8.01 -16.90 -14.84
C LYS A 102 -8.03 -17.15 -13.34
N CYS A 103 -7.78 -16.10 -12.56
CA CYS A 103 -7.89 -16.12 -11.11
C CYS A 103 -9.27 -15.58 -10.73
N HIS A 104 -10.06 -16.40 -10.02
CA HIS A 104 -11.28 -15.98 -9.34
C HIS A 104 -10.93 -15.73 -7.87
N PHE A 105 -11.15 -14.49 -7.44
CA PHE A 105 -10.90 -14.05 -6.08
C PHE A 105 -12.22 -13.92 -5.34
N VAL A 106 -12.22 -14.44 -4.12
CA VAL A 106 -13.24 -14.11 -3.13
C VAL A 106 -12.54 -13.37 -2.01
N ALA A 107 -13.01 -12.15 -1.72
CA ALA A 107 -12.41 -11.29 -0.71
C ALA A 107 -13.48 -10.65 0.18
N ILE A 108 -13.05 -10.21 1.36
CA ILE A 108 -13.89 -9.51 2.33
C ILE A 108 -13.30 -8.11 2.51
N ASP A 109 -14.14 -7.10 2.36
CA ASP A 109 -13.79 -5.71 2.67
C ASP A 109 -13.34 -5.59 4.13
N ILE A 110 -12.18 -4.98 4.34
CA ILE A 110 -11.55 -4.93 5.68
C ILE A 110 -12.24 -3.97 6.65
N PHE A 111 -13.09 -3.06 6.18
CA PHE A 111 -13.78 -2.07 7.00
C PHE A 111 -15.24 -2.42 7.23
N ASN A 112 -15.98 -2.78 6.17
CA ASN A 112 -17.42 -3.03 6.27
C ASN A 112 -17.81 -4.52 6.28
N GLY A 113 -16.85 -5.43 6.12
CA GLY A 113 -17.10 -6.88 6.15
C GLY A 113 -17.89 -7.45 4.96
N LYS A 114 -18.17 -6.65 3.92
CA LYS A 114 -18.90 -7.11 2.73
C LYS A 114 -18.03 -8.04 1.88
N LYS A 115 -18.62 -9.15 1.46
CA LYS A 115 -18.01 -10.10 0.52
C LYS A 115 -18.02 -9.49 -0.89
N LEU A 116 -16.86 -9.51 -1.55
CA LEU A 116 -16.67 -9.07 -2.92
C LEU A 116 -15.94 -10.16 -3.72
N GLU A 117 -16.24 -10.25 -5.01
CA GLU A 117 -15.65 -11.24 -5.91
C GLU A 117 -15.20 -10.57 -7.21
N ASP A 118 -14.11 -11.08 -7.79
CA ASP A 118 -13.60 -10.61 -9.07
C ASP A 118 -12.89 -11.74 -9.85
N ILE A 119 -12.87 -11.65 -11.17
CA ILE A 119 -12.17 -12.59 -12.05
C ILE A 119 -11.19 -11.83 -12.92
N VAL A 120 -9.90 -12.09 -12.71
CA VAL A 120 -8.82 -11.40 -13.41
C VAL A 120 -7.92 -12.41 -14.13
N PRO A 121 -7.51 -12.16 -15.38
CA PRO A 121 -6.49 -12.98 -16.04
C PRO A 121 -5.20 -13.02 -15.20
N SER A 122 -4.59 -14.20 -15.05
CA SER A 122 -3.48 -14.38 -14.11
C SER A 122 -2.25 -13.50 -14.39
N SER A 123 -2.09 -13.07 -15.65
CA SER A 123 -1.00 -12.22 -16.11
C SER A 123 -1.31 -10.72 -16.05
N HIS A 124 -2.52 -10.32 -15.66
CA HIS A 124 -2.86 -8.91 -15.46
C HIS A 124 -2.41 -8.46 -14.07
N ASN A 125 -2.14 -7.16 -13.93
CA ASN A 125 -1.89 -6.56 -12.63
C ASN A 125 -3.22 -6.20 -11.97
N CYS A 126 -3.28 -6.41 -10.66
CA CYS A 126 -4.30 -5.92 -9.75
C CYS A 126 -3.68 -4.87 -8.83
N ASP A 127 -4.49 -3.92 -8.38
CA ASP A 127 -4.10 -3.02 -7.31
C ASP A 127 -4.14 -3.74 -5.96
N VAL A 128 -3.09 -3.57 -5.18
CA VAL A 128 -2.99 -4.07 -3.80
C VAL A 128 -2.87 -2.87 -2.87
N PRO A 129 -3.75 -2.74 -1.87
CA PRO A 129 -3.71 -1.59 -0.97
C PRO A 129 -2.54 -1.71 0.02
N HIS A 130 -1.95 -0.56 0.37
CA HIS A 130 -1.14 -0.49 1.59
C HIS A 130 -2.08 -0.55 2.80
N VAL A 131 -1.89 -1.57 3.65
CA VAL A 131 -2.67 -1.77 4.87
C VAL A 131 -1.73 -1.64 6.06
N ASN A 132 -1.89 -0.58 6.83
CA ASN A 132 -1.10 -0.31 8.03
C ASN A 132 -1.94 -0.59 9.27
N ARG A 133 -1.30 -1.08 10.32
CA ARG A 133 -1.92 -1.25 11.63
C ARG A 133 -1.02 -0.57 12.66
N THR A 134 -1.59 0.34 13.42
CA THR A 134 -0.88 1.09 14.44
C THR A 134 -1.63 0.96 15.76
N ASP A 135 -0.88 0.67 16.81
CA ASP A 135 -1.39 0.55 18.16
C ASP A 135 -1.33 1.91 18.86
N TYR A 136 -2.41 2.29 19.52
CA TYR A 136 -2.51 3.53 20.29
C TYR A 136 -3.06 3.25 21.68
N GLN A 137 -2.62 4.01 22.68
CA GLN A 137 -3.23 3.93 24.01
C GLN A 137 -4.55 4.71 24.02
N LEU A 138 -5.61 4.08 24.50
CA LEU A 138 -6.89 4.75 24.69
C LEU A 138 -6.80 5.66 25.93
N ILE A 139 -7.06 6.96 25.74
CA ILE A 139 -7.07 7.96 26.82
C ILE A 139 -8.49 8.19 27.30
N ASP A 140 -9.41 8.44 26.36
CA ASP A 140 -10.78 8.83 26.69
C ASP A 140 -11.77 8.41 25.60
N ILE A 141 -13.04 8.31 25.99
CA ILE A 141 -14.18 8.07 25.11
C ILE A 141 -15.20 9.19 25.33
N SER A 142 -15.37 10.03 24.33
CA SER A 142 -16.32 11.14 24.37
C SER A 142 -17.78 10.65 24.25
N GLU A 143 -18.71 11.43 24.81
CA GLU A 143 -20.15 11.10 24.81
C GLU A 143 -20.76 11.03 23.39
N ASP A 144 -20.18 11.76 22.44
CA ASP A 144 -20.56 11.78 21.03
C ASP A 144 -19.96 10.61 20.21
N GLY A 145 -19.22 9.72 20.88
CA GLY A 145 -18.70 8.47 20.32
C GLY A 145 -17.34 8.58 19.63
N PHE A 146 -16.65 9.71 19.78
CA PHE A 146 -15.23 9.83 19.41
C PHE A 146 -14.32 9.30 20.51
N VAL A 147 -13.12 8.87 20.11
CA VAL A 147 -12.08 8.39 21.03
C VAL A 147 -10.86 9.27 20.98
N SER A 148 -10.22 9.47 22.14
CA SER A 148 -8.94 10.14 22.25
C SER A 148 -7.84 9.11 22.43
N LEU A 149 -6.92 9.06 21.46
CA LEU A 149 -5.84 8.08 21.41
C LEU A 149 -4.47 8.75 21.58
N LEU A 150 -3.63 8.22 22.47
CA LEU A 150 -2.27 8.69 22.63
C LEU A 150 -1.38 8.12 21.53
N THR A 151 -0.72 9.01 20.80
CA THR A 151 0.32 8.65 19.83
C THR A 151 1.67 8.51 20.52
N GLU A 152 2.59 7.76 19.91
CA GLU A 152 3.98 7.62 20.42
C GLU A 152 4.73 8.96 20.48
N SER A 153 4.28 9.97 19.73
CA SER A 153 4.85 11.31 19.73
C SER A 153 4.44 12.18 20.92
N GLY A 154 3.53 11.68 21.77
CA GLY A 154 2.96 12.42 22.91
C GLY A 154 1.76 13.32 22.56
N GLY A 155 1.39 13.41 21.27
CA GLY A 155 0.15 14.05 20.83
C GLY A 155 -1.06 13.11 20.92
N THR A 156 -2.27 13.66 20.79
CA THR A 156 -3.53 12.92 20.75
C THR A 156 -4.11 12.82 19.34
N LYS A 157 -4.84 11.74 19.08
CA LYS A 157 -5.62 11.50 17.87
C LYS A 157 -7.08 11.37 18.28
N ASP A 158 -7.89 12.35 17.89
CA ASP A 158 -9.28 12.53 18.33
C ASP A 158 -10.31 12.45 17.17
N ASP A 159 -9.85 12.05 15.98
CA ASP A 159 -10.63 12.00 14.74
C ASP A 159 -11.35 10.65 14.51
N LEU A 160 -11.08 9.65 15.35
CA LEU A 160 -11.66 8.32 15.23
C LEU A 160 -12.90 8.15 16.09
N ARG A 161 -13.85 7.38 15.55
CA ARG A 161 -15.05 6.95 16.26
C ARG A 161 -14.94 5.52 16.75
N LEU A 162 -15.74 5.19 17.76
CA LEU A 162 -15.93 3.82 18.19
C LEU A 162 -16.34 2.91 17.00
N PRO A 163 -15.83 1.67 16.96
CA PRO A 163 -16.11 0.76 15.85
C PRO A 163 -17.60 0.38 15.81
N SER A 164 -18.11 0.08 14.61
CA SER A 164 -19.51 -0.37 14.44
C SER A 164 -19.72 -1.85 14.82
N ASP A 165 -18.65 -2.60 15.05
CA ASP A 165 -18.71 -3.98 15.52
C ASP A 165 -19.12 -4.01 17.00
N GLU A 166 -20.28 -4.57 17.31
CA GLU A 166 -20.86 -4.55 18.66
C GLU A 166 -20.00 -5.27 19.69
N ALA A 167 -19.32 -6.36 19.32
CA ALA A 167 -18.49 -7.11 20.23
C ALA A 167 -17.23 -6.30 20.62
N LEU A 168 -16.56 -5.72 19.63
CA LEU A 168 -15.40 -4.86 19.85
C LEU A 168 -15.77 -3.58 20.60
N LEU A 169 -16.91 -2.96 20.26
CA LEU A 169 -17.42 -1.77 20.95
C LEU A 169 -17.69 -2.05 22.42
N THR A 170 -18.33 -3.18 22.74
CA THR A 170 -18.63 -3.58 24.12
C THR A 170 -17.34 -3.81 24.90
N GLN A 171 -16.38 -4.52 24.32
CA GLN A 171 -15.07 -4.77 24.96
C GLN A 171 -14.30 -3.48 25.26
N ILE A 172 -14.32 -2.50 24.35
CA ILE A 172 -13.67 -1.21 24.56
C ILE A 172 -14.36 -0.43 25.69
N LYS A 173 -15.70 -0.33 25.67
CA LYS A 173 -16.45 0.41 26.68
C LYS A 173 -16.35 -0.21 28.07
N ASP A 174 -16.48 -1.53 28.17
CA ASP A 174 -16.42 -2.25 29.44
C ASP A 174 -15.00 -2.17 30.02
N GLY A 175 -13.98 -2.40 29.19
CA GLY A 175 -12.58 -2.30 29.64
C GLY A 175 -12.22 -0.88 30.10
N PHE A 176 -12.73 0.14 29.41
CA PHE A 176 -12.54 1.54 29.81
C PHE A 176 -13.27 1.87 31.12
N ALA A 177 -14.52 1.40 31.29
CA ALA A 177 -15.30 1.60 32.51
C ALA A 177 -14.71 0.87 33.73
N GLU A 178 -14.04 -0.26 33.51
CA GLU A 178 -13.28 -0.99 34.54
C GLU A 178 -11.95 -0.30 34.92
N GLY A 179 -11.56 0.76 34.20
CA GLY A 179 -10.32 1.49 34.44
C GLY A 179 -9.06 0.75 33.97
N LYS A 180 -9.19 -0.13 32.96
CA LYS A 180 -8.04 -0.87 32.39
C LYS A 180 -7.23 0.01 31.45
N ASP A 181 -5.93 -0.25 31.40
CA ASP A 181 -5.03 0.31 30.39
C ASP A 181 -5.25 -0.43 29.06
N LEU A 182 -5.98 0.21 28.15
CA LEU A 182 -6.31 -0.37 26.84
C LEU A 182 -5.41 0.19 25.73
N ILE A 183 -4.89 -0.72 24.91
CA ILE A 183 -4.32 -0.41 23.60
C ILE A 183 -5.32 -0.79 22.52
N VAL A 184 -5.62 0.14 21.63
CA VAL A 184 -6.45 -0.10 20.45
C VAL A 184 -5.59 -0.14 19.20
N THR A 185 -5.83 -1.13 18.35
CA THR A 185 -5.18 -1.21 17.03
C THR A 185 -6.08 -0.55 16.00
N VAL A 186 -5.58 0.49 15.36
CA VAL A 186 -6.24 1.15 14.23
C VAL A 186 -5.65 0.61 12.94
N MET A 187 -6.51 0.16 12.04
CA MET A 187 -6.13 -0.22 10.68
C MET A 187 -6.41 0.94 9.73
N SER A 188 -5.45 1.29 8.88
CA SER A 188 -5.61 2.29 7.84
C SER A 188 -5.27 1.73 6.46
N ALA A 189 -6.12 2.04 5.48
CA ALA A 189 -5.94 1.64 4.09
C ALA A 189 -6.70 2.57 3.16
N MET A 190 -6.08 2.99 2.05
CA MET A 190 -6.68 3.85 1.02
C MET A 190 -7.29 5.18 1.53
N GLY A 191 -6.91 5.65 2.72
CA GLY A 191 -7.43 6.87 3.35
C GLY A 191 -8.67 6.66 4.23
N GLU A 192 -9.05 5.41 4.50
CA GLU A 192 -10.05 5.02 5.50
C GLU A 192 -9.31 4.42 6.71
N GLU A 193 -9.79 4.73 7.93
CA GLU A 193 -9.20 4.28 9.19
C GLU A 193 -10.30 3.72 10.11
N GLN A 194 -10.02 2.62 10.80
CA GLN A 194 -10.97 2.01 11.72
C GLN A 194 -10.27 1.24 12.84
N ILE A 195 -10.81 1.32 14.06
CA ILE A 195 -10.39 0.46 15.18
C ILE A 195 -10.80 -0.98 14.88
N CYS A 196 -9.85 -1.91 14.98
CA CYS A 196 -10.01 -3.28 14.51
C CYS A 196 -9.56 -4.35 15.52
N ALA A 197 -8.88 -3.96 16.60
CA ALA A 197 -8.55 -4.83 17.71
C ALA A 197 -8.35 -4.01 18.98
N LEU A 198 -8.47 -4.69 20.12
CA LEU A 198 -8.07 -4.18 21.43
C LEU A 198 -7.07 -5.14 22.08
N LYS A 199 -6.23 -4.60 22.94
CA LYS A 199 -5.32 -5.33 23.82
C LYS A 199 -5.36 -4.67 25.19
N ASP A 200 -5.67 -5.47 26.21
CA ASP A 200 -5.55 -5.07 27.62
C ASP A 200 -4.08 -5.22 28.05
N ILE A 201 -3.50 -4.18 28.64
CA ILE A 201 -2.12 -4.23 29.16
C ILE A 201 -2.07 -4.86 30.56
N GLY A 202 -3.19 -4.95 31.28
CA GLY A 202 -3.21 -5.35 32.68
C GLY A 202 -2.44 -4.36 33.58
N PRO A 203 -2.54 -4.50 34.91
CA PRO A 203 -1.81 -3.62 35.82
C PRO A 203 -0.30 -3.81 35.63
N LYS A 204 0.43 -2.71 35.48
CA LYS A 204 1.89 -2.70 35.57
C LYS A 204 2.28 -3.08 37.00
N ASN A 205 2.70 -4.34 37.19
CA ASN A 205 3.27 -4.84 38.45
C ASN A 205 4.51 -4.05 38.86
#